data_AF-I2E1X3-F1
#
_entry.id   AF-I2E1X3-F1
#
_cell.length_a   1.000
_cell.length_b   1.000
_cell.length_c   1.000
_cell.angle_alpha   90.00
_cell.angle_beta   90.00
_cell.angle_gamma   90.00
#
_symmetry.space_group_name_H-M   'P 1'
#
loop_
_entity.id
_entity.type
_entity.pdbx_description
1 polymer ?
#
loop_
_entity_poly.entity_id
_entity_poly.type
_entity_poly.pdbx_seq_one_letter_code
_entity_poly.pdbx_strand_id
1 'polypeptide(L)'
;MLTNPTIDRLRELGLQGMATAFQELDAQSEARGLEHGEWLAILLEREATIRQQKRFEARARAAKLRHDAQSRTPTFVPHVALTATYS
;
A
#
# COMPACT_ATOMS: atom_id res chain seq x y z
N MET A 1 -30.28 -3.72 -1.64
CA MET A 1 -28.95 -3.08 -1.62
C MET A 1 -29.19 -1.57 -1.63
N LEU A 2 -29.11 -0.91 -0.46
CA LEU A 2 -29.16 0.55 -0.40
C LEU A 2 -27.78 1.05 -0.79
N THR A 3 -27.55 1.23 -2.09
CA THR A 3 -26.35 1.90 -2.57
C THR A 3 -26.52 3.38 -2.21
N ASN A 4 -25.88 3.82 -1.12
CA ASN A 4 -25.89 5.22 -0.76
C ASN A 4 -25.10 5.97 -1.85
N PRO A 5 -25.70 6.92 -2.58
CA PRO A 5 -25.03 7.61 -3.70
C PRO A 5 -23.73 8.30 -3.27
N THR A 6 -23.63 8.65 -1.97
CA THR A 6 -22.43 9.20 -1.35
C THR A 6 -21.27 8.19 -1.38
N ILE A 7 -21.53 6.92 -1.08
CA ILE A 7 -20.51 5.86 -1.07
C ILE A 7 -20.00 5.60 -2.49
N ASP A 8 -20.90 5.56 -3.47
CA ASP A 8 -20.52 5.39 -4.87
C ASP A 8 -19.63 6.54 -5.33
N ARG A 9 -19.99 7.78 -4.97
CA ARG A 9 -19.17 8.94 -5.29
C ARG A 9 -17.80 8.90 -4.62
N LEU A 10 -17.71 8.45 -3.37
CA LEU A 10 -16.43 8.27 -2.67
C LEU A 10 -15.55 7.22 -3.38
N ARG A 11 -16.17 6.13 -3.86
CA ARG A 11 -15.47 5.09 -4.62
C ARG A 11 -14.95 5.61 -5.96
N GLU A 12 -15.75 6.39 -6.68
CA GLU A 12 -15.34 7.05 -7.94
C GLU A 12 -14.16 8.00 -7.75
N LEU A 13 -14.11 8.72 -6.63
CA LEU A 13 -13.00 9.62 -6.29
C LEU A 13 -11.75 8.87 -5.79
N GLY A 14 -11.80 7.54 -5.68
CA GLY A 14 -10.71 6.73 -5.15
C GLY A 14 -10.55 6.80 -3.63
N LEU A 15 -11.53 7.36 -2.92
CA LEU A 15 -11.58 7.48 -1.45
C LEU A 15 -12.16 6.21 -0.83
N GLN A 16 -11.54 5.07 -1.11
CA GLN A 16 -12.04 3.74 -0.75
C GLN A 16 -12.08 3.52 0.77
N GLY A 17 -11.13 4.07 1.52
CA GLY A 17 -11.13 3.99 2.99
C GLY A 17 -12.25 4.77 3.63
N MET A 18 -12.51 5.97 3.08
CA MET A 18 -13.65 6.79 3.45
C MET A 18 -14.99 6.10 3.15
N ALA A 19 -15.13 5.50 1.96
CA ALA A 19 -16.32 4.75 1.56
C ALA A 19 -16.63 3.59 2.53
N THR A 20 -15.62 2.85 2.97
CA THR A 20 -15.80 1.72 3.89
C THR A 20 -16.05 2.22 5.32
N ALA A 21 -15.36 3.26 5.79
CA ALA A 21 -15.64 3.89 7.09
C ALA A 21 -17.09 4.38 7.17
N PHE A 22 -17.60 4.98 6.11
CA PHE A 22 -18.99 5.44 6.03
C PHE A 22 -19.96 4.29 6.25
N GLN A 23 -19.77 3.15 5.56
CA GLN A 23 -20.63 1.97 5.71
C GLN A 23 -20.60 1.39 7.12
N GLU A 24 -19.42 1.35 7.73
CA GLU A 24 -19.26 0.84 9.11
C GLU A 24 -19.94 1.76 10.12
N LEU A 25 -19.78 3.08 9.97
CA LEU A 25 -20.43 4.06 10.82
C LEU A 25 -21.95 4.10 10.62
N ASP A 26 -22.45 3.95 9.39
CA ASP A 26 -23.88 3.89 9.09
C ASP A 26 -24.53 2.62 9.69
N ALA A 27 -23.79 1.51 9.73
CA ALA A 27 -24.22 0.27 10.39
C ALA A 27 -24.17 0.35 11.93
N GLN A 28 -23.32 1.21 12.49
CA GLN A 28 -23.16 1.40 13.93
C GLN A 28 -24.14 2.46 14.46
N SER A 29 -25.19 2.01 15.17
CA SER A 29 -26.19 2.92 15.75
C SER A 29 -25.61 3.89 16.80
N GLU A 30 -24.49 3.55 17.43
CA GLU A 30 -23.75 4.41 18.37
C GLU A 30 -23.08 5.61 17.68
N ALA A 31 -22.80 5.51 16.37
CA ALA A 31 -22.26 6.62 15.60
C ALA A 31 -23.24 7.79 15.45
N ARG A 32 -24.54 7.58 15.78
CA ARG A 32 -25.55 8.65 15.81
C ARG A 32 -25.36 9.66 16.94
N GLY A 33 -24.54 9.34 17.94
CA GLY A 33 -24.17 10.25 19.03
C GLY A 33 -22.94 11.09 18.74
N LEU A 34 -22.23 10.83 17.64
CA LEU A 34 -21.02 11.58 17.27
C LEU A 34 -21.37 12.93 16.67
N GLU A 35 -20.62 13.95 17.07
CA GLU A 35 -20.65 15.25 16.40
C GLU A 35 -20.18 15.09 14.94
N HIS A 36 -20.69 15.94 14.05
CA HIS A 36 -20.33 15.89 12.62
C HIS A 36 -18.81 15.97 12.40
N GLY A 37 -18.10 16.72 13.25
CA GLY A 37 -16.65 16.85 13.19
C GLY A 37 -15.92 15.55 13.56
N GLU A 38 -16.38 14.84 14.59
CA GLU A 38 -15.80 13.56 15.02
C GLU A 38 -16.04 12.49 13.98
N TRP A 39 -17.24 12.45 13.42
CA TRP A 39 -17.61 11.53 12.36
C TRP A 39 -16.71 11.72 11.13
N LEU A 40 -16.48 12.98 10.71
CA LEU A 40 -15.56 13.30 9.61
C LEU A 40 -14.11 12.94 9.94
N ALA A 41 -13.67 13.14 11.18
CA ALA A 41 -12.32 12.78 11.61
C ALA A 41 -12.06 11.27 11.47
N ILE A 42 -13.00 10.42 11.87
CA ILE A 42 -12.88 8.95 11.74
C ILE A 42 -12.78 8.53 10.27
N LEU A 43 -13.62 9.12 9.42
CA LEU A 43 -13.59 8.90 7.97
C LEU A 43 -12.23 9.24 7.35
N LEU A 44 -11.69 10.41 7.70
CA LEU A 44 -10.39 10.89 7.20
C LEU A 44 -9.23 10.05 7.73
N GLU A 45 -9.24 9.70 9.02
CA GLU A 45 -8.22 8.87 9.66
C GLU A 45 -8.11 7.50 8.97
N ARG A 46 -9.26 6.90 8.63
CA ARG A 46 -9.29 5.60 7.95
C ARG A 46 -8.74 5.67 6.53
N GLU A 47 -9.09 6.71 5.78
CA GLU A 47 -8.54 6.94 4.44
C GLU A 47 -7.02 7.20 4.50
N ALA A 48 -6.56 8.01 5.46
CA ALA A 48 -5.15 8.30 5.67
C ALA A 48 -4.37 7.03 6.01
N THR A 49 -4.89 6.21 6.92
CA THR A 49 -4.30 4.92 7.31
C THR A 49 -4.15 3.99 6.12
N ILE A 50 -5.20 3.84 5.29
CA ILE A 50 -5.16 2.98 4.08
C ILE A 50 -4.14 3.49 3.07
N ARG A 51 -4.06 4.81 2.85
CA ARG A 51 -3.05 5.41 1.96
C ARG A 51 -1.63 5.20 2.47
N GLN A 52 -1.44 5.38 3.78
CA GLN A 52 -0.14 5.20 4.42
C GLN A 52 0.31 3.74 4.34
N GLN A 53 -0.57 2.78 4.60
CA GLN A 53 -0.30 1.35 4.47
C GLN A 53 0.12 0.99 3.04
N LYS A 54 -0.64 1.44 2.03
CA LYS A 54 -0.29 1.22 0.62
C LYS A 54 1.08 1.80 0.26
N ARG A 55 1.44 2.98 0.79
CA ARG A 55 2.76 3.60 0.57
C ARG A 55 3.87 2.82 1.25
N PHE A 56 3.65 2.32 2.46
CA PHE A 56 4.62 1.48 3.17
C PHE A 56 4.85 0.16 2.43
N GLU A 57 3.78 -0.51 1.98
CA GLU A 57 3.89 -1.74 1.20
C GLU A 57 4.63 -1.52 -0.13
N ALA A 58 4.33 -0.43 -0.85
CA ALA A 58 5.03 -0.08 -2.08
C ALA A 58 6.53 0.13 -1.84
N ARG A 59 6.90 0.81 -0.73
CA ARG A 59 8.30 0.99 -0.34
C ARG A 59 8.97 -0.32 0.07
N ALA A 60 8.29 -1.16 0.85
CA ALA A 60 8.82 -2.46 1.26
C ALA A 60 9.04 -3.38 0.04
N ARG A 61 8.10 -3.39 -0.92
CA ARG A 61 8.25 -4.10 -2.19
C ARG A 61 9.41 -3.55 -3.02
N ALA A 62 9.53 -2.22 -3.15
CA ALA A 62 10.64 -1.60 -3.87
C ALA A 62 12.00 -1.88 -3.21
N ALA A 63 12.06 -1.88 -1.87
CA ALA A 63 13.26 -2.26 -1.14
C ALA A 63 13.61 -3.75 -1.35
N LYS A 64 12.62 -4.65 -1.29
CA LYS A 64 12.81 -6.08 -1.57
C LYS A 64 13.34 -6.31 -2.99
N LEU A 65 12.78 -5.63 -3.99
CA LEU A 65 13.24 -5.71 -5.38
C LEU A 65 14.68 -5.21 -5.57
N ARG A 66 15.12 -4.20 -4.80
CA ARG A 66 16.52 -3.73 -4.81
C ARG A 66 17.47 -4.74 -4.20
N HIS A 67 17.07 -5.38 -3.09
CA HIS A 67 17.88 -6.42 -2.45
C HIS A 67 18.02 -7.68 -3.33
N ASP A 68 16.96 -8.07 -4.05
CA ASP A 68 17.01 -9.21 -4.97
C ASP A 68 17.86 -8.93 -6.23
N ALA A 69 17.93 -7.68 -6.69
CA ALA A 69 18.77 -7.30 -7.84
C ALA A 69 20.28 -7.26 -7.49
N GLN A 70 20.64 -6.96 -6.24
CA GLN A 70 22.04 -6.82 -5.82
C GLN A 70 22.73 -8.18 -5.59
N SER A 71 21.98 -9.23 -5.27
CA SER A 71 22.53 -10.55 -4.89
C SER A 71 22.91 -11.44 -6.09
N ARG A 72 22.51 -11.07 -7.31
CA ARG A 72 22.79 -11.84 -8.53
C ARG A 72 23.88 -11.19 -9.38
N THR A 73 25.04 -10.98 -8.79
CA THR A 73 26.29 -10.78 -9.55
C THR A 73 27.26 -11.90 -9.20
N PRO A 74 27.23 -13.04 -9.90
CA PRO A 74 28.36 -13.94 -9.85
C PRO A 74 29.51 -13.27 -10.61
N THR A 75 30.40 -12.58 -9.90
CA THR A 75 31.76 -12.27 -10.39
C THR A 75 32.53 -13.58 -10.51
N PHE A 76 32.22 -14.35 -11.55
CA PHE A 76 33.00 -15.51 -11.95
C PHE A 76 34.09 -15.02 -12.89
N VAL A 77 35.32 -14.89 -12.38
CA VAL A 77 36.52 -14.72 -13.21
C VAL A 77 37.25 -16.07 -13.20
N PRO A 78 37.09 -16.93 -14.23
CA PRO A 78 37.88 -18.15 -14.33
C PRO A 78 39.29 -17.79 -14.80
N HIS A 79 40.26 -17.82 -13.89
CA HIS A 79 41.67 -17.75 -14.27
C HIS A 79 42.13 -19.13 -14.75
N VAL A 80 41.79 -19.48 -15.99
CA VAL A 80 42.43 -20.57 -16.75
C VAL A 80 42.85 -20.04 -18.11
N ALA A 81 44.09 -19.56 -18.15
CA ALA A 81 44.96 -19.32 -19.31
C ALA A 81 46.30 -18.92 -18.64
N LEU A 82 47.42 -19.62 -18.72
CA LEU A 82 48.07 -20.23 -19.88
C LEU A 82 49.00 -21.37 -19.41
N THR A 83 48.72 -22.58 -19.88
CA THR A 83 49.80 -23.50 -20.26
C THR A 83 50.43 -23.00 -21.56
N ALA A 84 51.73 -23.27 -21.74
CA ALA A 84 52.57 -23.06 -22.93
C ALA A 84 53.36 -21.72 -23.01
N THR A 85 54.58 -21.76 -22.46
CA THR A 85 55.79 -21.06 -22.96
C THR A 85 56.96 -21.93 -22.52
N TYR A 86 57.45 -22.84 -23.38
CA TYR A 86 58.59 -22.66 -24.31
C TYR A 86 59.96 -22.87 -23.64
N SER A 87 60.64 -23.89 -24.16
CA SER A 87 62.05 -24.34 -24.05
C SER A 87 62.55 -25.07 -22.81
#